data_AF-A0A934MX27-F1
#
_entry.id   AF-A0A934MX27-F1
#
_cell.length_a   1.000
_cell.length_b   1.000
_cell.length_c   1.000
_cell.angle_alpha   90.00
_cell.angle_beta   90.00
_cell.angle_gamma   90.00
#
_symmetry.space_group_name_H-M   'P 1'
#
loop_
_entity.id
_entity.type
_entity.pdbx_description
1 polymer ?
#
loop_
_entity_poly.entity_id
_entity_poly.type
_entity_poly.pdbx_seq_one_letter_code
_entity_poly.pdbx_strand_id
1 'polypeptide(L)'
;MPFTFSHPLYAAPLSAHLPARLNLDRRAQQLIQPWGLHSIREWAIFIVSVIIGFYSHIVVDGFTHESGYFAVRMEGLQQALFGLPIFKWLQYSLSILGLLVEAAIIIHLLRAAKMRPQGHEGRVSSRWKAVYWL
;
A
#
# COMPACT_ATOMS: atom_id res chain seq x y z
N MET A 1 1.92 9.50 -1.23
CA MET A 1 0.61 10.03 -1.63
C MET A 1 -0.38 8.87 -1.81
N PRO A 2 -1.31 8.61 -0.88
CA PRO A 2 -2.19 7.43 -0.96
C PRO A 2 -3.63 7.75 -1.45
N PHE A 3 -3.88 8.92 -2.02
CA PHE A 3 -5.24 9.39 -2.32
C PHE A 3 -5.90 8.75 -3.55
N THR A 4 -5.15 8.10 -4.44
CA THR A 4 -5.69 7.64 -5.73
C THR A 4 -6.31 6.25 -5.67
N PHE A 5 -5.86 5.37 -4.78
CA PHE A 5 -6.27 3.96 -4.80
C PHE A 5 -7.55 3.64 -4.04
N SER A 6 -8.03 4.53 -3.16
CA SER A 6 -9.29 4.35 -2.42
C SER A 6 -10.49 5.04 -3.07
N HIS A 7 -10.27 5.89 -4.06
CA HIS A 7 -11.36 6.58 -4.73
C HIS A 7 -12.20 5.56 -5.52
N PRO A 8 -13.55 5.59 -5.42
CA PRO A 8 -14.43 4.61 -6.09
C PRO A 8 -14.17 4.48 -7.59
N LEU A 9 -13.73 5.57 -8.23
CA LEU A 9 -13.36 5.61 -9.65
C LEU A 9 -12.30 4.56 -10.04
N TYR A 10 -11.31 4.30 -9.17
CA TYR A 10 -10.22 3.37 -9.45
C TYR A 10 -10.40 2.04 -8.69
N ALA A 11 -10.85 2.11 -7.45
CA ALA A 11 -11.02 0.93 -6.61
C ALA A 11 -12.12 -0.02 -7.14
N ALA A 12 -13.23 0.54 -7.65
CA ALA A 12 -14.35 -0.27 -8.14
C ALA A 12 -13.99 -1.12 -9.38
N PRO A 13 -13.41 -0.57 -10.47
CA PRO A 13 -13.02 -1.39 -11.60
C PRO A 13 -11.91 -2.38 -11.22
N LEU A 14 -10.92 -1.98 -10.41
CA LEU A 14 -9.83 -2.86 -9.99
C LEU A 14 -10.35 -4.08 -9.21
N SER A 15 -11.19 -3.86 -8.21
CA SER A 15 -11.75 -4.95 -7.40
C SER A 15 -12.65 -5.90 -8.20
N ALA A 16 -13.40 -5.39 -9.17
CA ALA A 16 -14.26 -6.21 -10.05
C ALA A 16 -13.45 -7.11 -11.00
N HIS A 17 -12.26 -6.67 -11.42
CA HIS A 17 -11.42 -7.41 -12.35
C HIS A 17 -10.38 -8.31 -11.65
N LEU A 18 -10.37 -8.37 -10.31
CA LEU A 18 -9.53 -9.32 -9.58
C LEU A 18 -9.88 -10.78 -9.91
N PRO A 19 -8.88 -11.70 -9.87
CA PRO A 19 -9.12 -13.12 -10.05
C PRO A 19 -10.18 -13.64 -9.09
N ALA A 20 -11.13 -14.44 -9.56
CA ALA A 20 -12.19 -15.02 -8.72
C ALA A 20 -11.69 -16.12 -7.75
N ARG A 21 -10.37 -16.39 -7.73
CA ARG A 21 -9.76 -17.36 -6.80
C ARG A 21 -10.05 -16.90 -5.37
N LEU A 22 -10.45 -17.82 -4.50
CA LEU A 22 -10.79 -17.54 -3.08
C LEU A 22 -11.87 -16.46 -2.88
N ASN A 23 -12.68 -16.14 -3.90
CA ASN A 23 -13.62 -15.02 -3.90
C ASN A 23 -12.95 -13.65 -3.63
N LEU A 24 -11.70 -13.45 -4.11
CA LEU A 24 -10.94 -12.22 -3.90
C LEU A 24 -11.65 -10.98 -4.46
N ASP A 25 -12.25 -11.09 -5.64
CA ASP A 25 -13.08 -10.05 -6.25
C ASP A 25 -14.19 -9.57 -5.31
N ARG A 26 -14.97 -10.52 -4.76
CA ARG A 26 -16.07 -10.22 -3.84
C ARG A 26 -15.59 -9.64 -2.50
N ARG A 27 -14.53 -10.20 -1.94
CA ARG A 27 -13.94 -9.73 -0.67
C ARG A 27 -13.38 -8.31 -0.83
N ALA A 28 -12.71 -8.04 -1.94
CA ALA A 28 -12.17 -6.71 -2.24
C ALA A 28 -13.29 -5.67 -2.43
N GLN A 29 -14.34 -6.01 -3.18
CA GLN A 29 -15.49 -5.12 -3.37
C GLN A 29 -16.18 -4.73 -2.05
N GLN A 30 -16.23 -5.64 -1.06
CA GLN A 30 -16.82 -5.36 0.26
C GLN A 30 -15.97 -4.42 1.12
N LEU A 31 -14.65 -4.38 0.86
CA LEU A 31 -13.73 -3.49 1.57
C LEU A 31 -13.77 -2.07 1.01
N ILE A 32 -14.33 -1.86 -0.19
CA ILE A 32 -14.52 -0.52 -0.75
C ILE A 32 -15.64 0.17 0.02
N GLN A 33 -15.27 1.17 0.79
CA GLN A 33 -16.19 2.05 1.49
C GLN A 33 -16.11 3.45 0.88
N PRO A 34 -17.24 4.19 0.80
CA PRO A 34 -17.19 5.61 0.46
C PRO A 34 -16.36 6.32 1.53
N TRP A 35 -15.25 6.91 1.11
CA TRP A 35 -14.36 7.67 1.98
C TRP A 35 -14.74 9.15 1.98
N GLY A 36 -14.74 9.78 3.15
CA GLY A 36 -15.00 11.22 3.30
C GLY A 36 -14.47 11.74 4.64
N LEU A 37 -14.01 12.99 4.62
CA LEU A 37 -13.63 13.75 5.82
C LEU A 37 -14.76 14.76 6.08
N HIS A 38 -15.58 14.49 7.09
CA HIS A 38 -16.82 15.23 7.36
C HIS A 38 -16.71 16.21 8.53
N SER A 39 -15.62 16.15 9.29
CA SER A 39 -15.41 17.03 10.45
C SER A 39 -14.02 17.66 10.47
N ILE A 40 -13.91 18.83 11.12
CA ILE A 40 -12.63 19.52 11.33
C ILE A 40 -11.65 18.63 12.12
N ARG A 41 -12.17 17.84 13.06
CA ARG A 41 -11.37 16.88 13.83
C ARG A 41 -10.78 15.80 12.92
N GLU A 42 -11.56 15.23 12.02
CA GLU A 42 -11.06 14.26 11.03
C GLU A 42 -10.00 14.89 10.13
N TRP A 43 -10.22 16.12 9.66
CA TRP A 43 -9.22 16.87 8.89
C TRP A 43 -7.93 17.12 9.68
N ALA A 44 -8.02 17.51 10.96
CA ALA A 44 -6.86 17.74 11.80
C ALA A 44 -6.05 16.45 12.01
N ILE A 45 -6.72 15.34 12.35
CA ILE A 45 -6.08 14.01 12.49
C ILE A 45 -5.43 13.61 11.17
N PHE A 46 -6.13 13.82 10.05
CA PHE A 46 -5.64 13.51 8.72
C PHE A 46 -4.36 14.28 8.39
N ILE A 47 -4.38 15.61 8.56
CA ILE A 47 -3.22 16.49 8.29
C ILE A 47 -2.04 16.11 9.18
N VAL A 48 -2.26 15.90 10.48
CA VAL A 48 -1.19 15.48 11.40
C VAL A 48 -0.60 14.14 10.98
N SER A 49 -1.44 13.18 10.57
CA SER A 49 -0.97 11.87 10.10
C SER A 49 -0.14 11.99 8.82
N VAL A 50 -0.55 12.85 7.88
CA VAL A 50 0.20 13.12 6.64
C VAL A 50 1.55 13.77 6.96
N ILE A 51 1.57 14.77 7.85
CA ILE A 51 2.80 15.45 8.27
C ILE A 51 3.77 14.46 8.88
N ILE A 52 3.31 13.67 9.86
CA ILE A 52 4.13 12.66 10.51
C ILE A 52 4.67 11.66 9.47
N GLY A 53 3.78 11.09 8.64
CA GLY A 53 4.16 10.12 7.62
C GLY A 53 5.18 10.67 6.61
N PHE A 54 5.00 11.91 6.16
CA PHE A 54 5.90 12.57 5.22
C PHE A 54 7.29 12.80 5.81
N TYR A 55 7.38 13.37 7.01
CA TYR A 55 8.68 13.60 7.66
C TYR A 55 9.37 12.29 8.04
N SER A 56 8.64 11.30 8.55
CA SER A 56 9.21 9.97 8.81
C SER A 56 9.78 9.34 7.53
N HIS A 57 9.10 9.49 6.40
CA HIS A 57 9.58 9.00 5.11
C HIS A 57 10.87 9.70 4.67
N ILE A 58 10.93 11.04 4.72
CA ILE A 58 12.14 11.82 4.40
C ILE A 58 13.32 11.38 5.27
N VAL A 59 13.08 11.18 6.56
CA VAL A 59 14.13 10.75 7.49
C VAL A 59 14.68 9.40 7.05
N VAL A 60 13.82 8.41 6.81
CA VAL A 60 14.24 7.08 6.33
C VAL A 60 15.00 7.18 5.01
N ASP A 61 14.51 7.97 4.05
CA ASP A 61 15.18 8.18 2.77
C ASP A 61 16.58 8.77 2.93
N GLY A 62 16.76 9.67 3.90
CA GLY A 62 18.05 10.25 4.24
C GLY A 62 19.08 9.21 4.73
N PHE A 63 18.62 8.06 5.24
CA PHE A 63 19.48 6.93 5.65
C PHE A 63 19.68 5.89 4.54
N THR A 64 18.75 5.75 3.59
CA THR A 64 18.73 4.63 2.63
C THR A 64 19.15 5.01 1.22
N HIS A 65 19.32 6.29 0.91
CA HIS A 65 19.78 6.75 -0.41
C HIS A 65 21.25 7.14 -0.40
N GLU A 66 21.91 6.96 -1.55
CA GLU A 66 23.34 7.24 -1.71
C GLU A 66 23.68 8.72 -1.45
N SER A 67 22.83 9.63 -1.93
CA SER A 67 22.91 11.07 -1.67
C SER A 67 22.12 11.51 -0.42
N GLY A 68 21.64 10.55 0.38
CA GLY A 68 20.90 10.81 1.60
C GLY A 68 21.76 11.55 2.62
N TYR A 69 21.18 12.54 3.29
CA TYR A 69 21.90 13.40 4.24
C TYR A 69 22.66 12.61 5.32
N PHE A 70 22.03 11.57 5.89
CA PHE A 70 22.66 10.73 6.90
C PHE A 70 23.60 9.70 6.29
N ALA A 71 23.23 9.11 5.16
CA ALA A 71 24.06 8.15 4.43
C ALA A 71 25.42 8.75 4.03
N VAL A 72 25.48 10.02 3.61
CA VAL A 72 26.74 10.68 3.23
C VAL A 72 27.58 11.07 4.45
N ARG A 73 26.96 11.47 5.56
CA ARG A 73 27.66 12.02 6.74
C ARG A 73 28.11 10.97 7.74
N MET A 74 27.47 9.80 7.74
CA MET A 74 27.82 8.69 8.63
C MET A 74 28.69 7.70 7.87
N GLU A 75 30.01 7.75 8.08
CA GLU A 75 30.97 6.86 7.40
C GLU A 75 30.60 5.37 7.56
N GLY A 76 30.04 4.98 8.72
CA GLY A 76 29.56 3.63 8.96
C GLY A 76 28.49 3.14 7.99
N LEU A 77 27.67 4.02 7.39
CA LEU A 77 26.65 3.64 6.41
C LEU A 77 27.22 3.40 5.01
N GLN A 78 28.35 4.06 4.69
CA GLN A 78 29.07 3.91 3.41
C GLN A 78 29.99 2.69 3.40
N GLN A 79 30.33 2.15 4.57
CA GLN A 79 31.17 0.95 4.66
C GLN A 79 30.55 -0.21 3.91
N ALA A 80 31.37 -0.85 3.07
CA ALA A 80 30.96 -2.02 2.31
C ALA A 80 30.88 -3.24 3.24
N LEU A 81 29.69 -3.80 3.34
CA LEU A 81 29.42 -5.07 3.98
C LEU A 81 29.02 -6.07 2.88
N PHE A 82 29.81 -7.14 2.73
CA PHE A 82 29.64 -8.13 1.64
C PHE A 82 29.57 -7.51 0.23
N GLY A 83 30.37 -6.46 -0.03
CA GLY A 83 30.44 -5.81 -1.34
C GLY A 83 29.35 -4.76 -1.61
N LEU A 84 28.45 -4.50 -0.65
CA LEU A 84 27.43 -3.45 -0.74
C LEU A 84 27.48 -2.51 0.47
N PRO A 85 27.29 -1.19 0.29
CA PRO A 85 27.21 -0.26 1.40
C PRO A 85 26.10 -0.64 2.40
N ILE A 86 26.32 -0.40 3.69
CA ILE A 86 25.33 -0.68 4.74
C ILE A 86 24.00 0.05 4.51
N PHE A 87 24.02 1.27 3.96
CA PHE A 87 22.78 1.99 3.63
C PHE A 87 21.91 1.24 2.61
N LYS A 88 22.51 0.48 1.67
CA LYS A 88 21.79 -0.37 0.71
C LYS A 88 21.17 -1.58 1.39
N TRP A 89 21.87 -2.19 2.34
CA TRP A 89 21.30 -3.27 3.15
C TRP A 89 20.09 -2.80 3.95
N LEU A 90 20.17 -1.61 4.54
CA LEU A 90 19.04 -0.99 5.21
C LEU A 90 17.88 -0.73 4.23
N GLN A 91 18.18 -0.20 3.04
CA GLN A 91 17.19 0.04 1.98
C GLN A 91 16.44 -1.25 1.61
N TYR A 92 17.14 -2.35 1.35
CA TYR A 92 16.52 -3.62 0.98
C TYR A 92 15.73 -4.25 2.13
N SER A 93 16.29 -4.21 3.34
CA SER A 93 15.63 -4.77 4.53
C SER A 93 14.32 -4.06 4.84
N LEU A 94 14.31 -2.73 4.78
CA LEU A 94 13.10 -1.93 4.96
C LEU A 94 12.08 -2.15 3.84
N SER A 95 12.53 -2.35 2.60
CA SER A 95 11.65 -2.66 1.46
C SER A 95 10.95 -4.01 1.65
N ILE A 96 11.70 -5.05 2.02
CA ILE A 96 11.15 -6.38 2.28
C ILE A 96 10.19 -6.32 3.47
N LEU A 97 10.58 -5.66 4.56
CA LEU A 97 9.73 -5.50 5.75
C LEU A 97 8.43 -4.77 5.41
N GLY A 98 8.51 -3.66 4.67
CA GLY A 98 7.35 -2.90 4.22
C GLY A 98 6.39 -3.76 3.39
N LEU A 99 6.92 -4.50 2.41
CA LEU A 99 6.14 -5.41 1.59
C LEU A 99 5.44 -6.51 2.42
N LEU A 100 6.14 -7.09 3.41
CA LEU A 100 5.57 -8.10 4.29
C LEU A 100 4.46 -7.54 5.17
N VAL A 101 4.64 -6.34 5.72
CA VAL A 101 3.63 -5.66 6.53
C VAL A 101 2.39 -5.33 5.70
N GLU A 102 2.57 -4.76 4.50
CA GLU A 102 1.47 -4.47 3.58
C GLU A 102 0.71 -5.75 3.19
N ALA A 103 1.43 -6.82 2.83
CA ALA A 103 0.84 -8.11 2.51
C ALA A 103 0.05 -8.69 3.71
N ALA A 104 0.60 -8.59 4.93
CA ALA A 104 -0.08 -9.05 6.14
C ALA A 104 -1.37 -8.27 6.39
N ILE A 105 -1.36 -6.94 6.24
CA ILE A 105 -2.54 -6.08 6.38
C ILE A 105 -3.60 -6.47 5.33
N ILE A 106 -3.21 -6.59 4.06
CA ILE A 106 -4.13 -6.98 2.97
C ILE A 106 -4.75 -8.35 3.26
N ILE A 107 -3.94 -9.34 3.63
CA ILE A 107 -4.42 -10.69 3.96
C ILE A 107 -5.36 -10.65 5.16
N HIS A 108 -5.04 -9.89 6.20
CA HIS A 108 -5.90 -9.72 7.37
C HIS A 108 -7.25 -9.12 6.99
N LEU A 109 -7.27 -8.02 6.23
CA LEU A 109 -8.49 -7.37 5.77
C LEU A 109 -9.34 -8.30 4.88
N LEU A 110 -8.72 -9.01 3.93
CA LEU A 110 -9.41 -9.97 3.06
C LEU A 110 -9.96 -11.18 3.83
N ARG A 111 -9.34 -11.58 4.93
CA ARG A 111 -9.86 -12.64 5.82
C ARG A 111 -11.00 -12.13 6.70
N ALA A 112 -10.95 -10.88 7.14
CA ALA A 112 -11.98 -10.26 7.97
C ALA A 112 -13.24 -9.87 7.17
N ALA A 113 -13.13 -9.68 5.85
CA ALA A 113 -14.25 -9.37 4.98
C ALA A 113 -15.33 -10.48 5.02
N LYS A 114 -16.48 -10.20 5.66
CA LYS A 114 -17.62 -11.12 5.75
C LYS A 114 -18.29 -11.23 4.38
N MET A 115 -18.37 -12.44 3.84
CA MET A 115 -19.07 -12.69 2.58
C MET A 115 -20.57 -12.44 2.73
N ARG A 116 -21.05 -11.26 2.32
CA ARG A 116 -22.47 -10.99 2.17
C ARG A 116 -22.95 -11.51 0.80
N PRO A 117 -24.13 -12.15 0.70
CA PRO A 117 -24.72 -12.47 -0.59
C PRO A 117 -24.93 -11.15 -1.35
N GLN A 118 -24.27 -11.01 -2.49
CA GLN A 118 -24.55 -9.94 -3.46
C GLN A 118 -25.28 -10.56 -4.65
N GLY A 119 -26.25 -9.83 -5.20
CA GLY A 119 -27.00 -10.24 -6.39
C GLY A 119 -26.08 -10.50 -7.59
N HIS A 120 -26.57 -11.26 -8.56
CA HIS A 120 -25.79 -11.70 -9.73
C HIS A 120 -25.35 -10.56 -10.68
N GLU A 121 -25.79 -9.32 -10.45
CA GLU A 121 -25.69 -8.21 -11.41
C GLU A 121 -24.31 -7.54 -11.53
N GLY A 122 -23.33 -7.91 -10.68
CA GLY A 122 -21.99 -7.31 -10.67
C GLY A 122 -20.84 -8.19 -11.18
N ARG A 123 -21.11 -9.36 -11.77
CA ARG A 123 -20.06 -10.33 -12.14
C ARG A 123 -19.47 -10.05 -13.53
N VAL A 124 -18.23 -9.56 -13.55
CA VAL A 124 -17.43 -9.45 -14.77
C VAL A 124 -16.97 -10.84 -15.25
N SER A 125 -17.13 -11.14 -16.53
CA SER A 125 -16.73 -12.43 -17.12
C SER A 125 -15.21 -12.64 -17.06
N SER A 126 -14.76 -13.89 -16.96
CA SER A 126 -13.32 -14.22 -16.88
C SER A 126 -12.49 -13.71 -18.08
N ARG A 127 -13.10 -13.59 -19.28
CA ARG A 127 -12.41 -13.04 -20.46
C ARG A 127 -12.10 -11.55 -20.28
N TRP A 128 -13.07 -10.78 -19.80
CA TRP A 128 -12.90 -9.35 -19.51
C TRP A 128 -11.94 -9.10 -18.34
N LYS A 129 -11.93 -10.00 -17.34
CA LYS A 129 -10.90 -9.97 -16.28
C LYS A 129 -9.50 -10.14 -16.88
N ALA A 130 -9.29 -11.11 -17.77
CA ALA A 130 -7.99 -11.32 -18.40
C ALA A 130 -7.55 -10.15 -19.28
N VAL A 131 -8.46 -9.56 -20.05
CA VAL A 131 -8.17 -8.38 -20.90
C VAL A 131 -7.78 -7.16 -20.06
N TYR A 132 -8.31 -6.99 -18.85
CA TYR A 132 -7.93 -5.89 -17.97
C TYR A 132 -6.48 -5.98 -17.47
N TRP A 133 -5.91 -7.18 -17.41
CA TRP A 133 -4.55 -7.42 -16.89
C TRP A 133 -3.51 -7.69 -17.99
N LEU A 134 -3.91 -7.66 -19.27
CA LEU A 134 -3.04 -7.75 -20.45
C LEU A 134 -2.70 -6.34 -20.95
#